data_AF-A0A957N9G8-F1
#
_entry.id   AF-A0A957N9G8-F1
#
_cell.length_a   1.000
_cell.length_b   1.000
_cell.length_c   1.000
_cell.angle_alpha   90.00
_cell.angle_beta   90.00
_cell.angle_gamma   90.00
#
_symmetry.space_group_name_H-M   'P 1'
#
loop_
_entity.id
_entity.type
_entity.pdbx_description
1 polymer ?
#
loop_
_entity_poly.entity_id
_entity_poly.type
_entity_poly.pdbx_seq_one_letter_code
_entity_poly.pdbx_strand_id
1 'polypeptide(L)'
;PEPKPEIGLQWDPRLDDLGVRLTRTDAAPAWRLMRAAYLDPSEAGGRHHVFIKAEDADGAPAPGVRFVVDWVGRRPDENPGYTVTNAQGEGDYPIFIGMDPAARNGIVFATSADQPGDRVDGMGLPNNEQVAFVLTFRRQD
;
A
#
# COMPACT_ATOMS: atom_id res chain seq x y z
N PRO A 1 -7.50 -1.32 -20.19
CA PRO A 1 -7.89 -2.59 -19.50
C PRO A 1 -8.43 -2.26 -18.12
N GLU A 2 -9.69 -2.57 -17.85
CA GLU A 2 -10.22 -2.52 -16.48
C GLU A 2 -9.63 -3.71 -15.71
N PRO A 3 -9.03 -3.50 -14.52
CA PRO A 3 -8.59 -4.61 -13.69
C PRO A 3 -9.82 -5.34 -13.15
N LYS A 4 -9.92 -6.62 -13.49
CA LYS A 4 -10.95 -7.52 -12.98
C LYS A 4 -10.75 -7.70 -11.47
N PRO A 5 -11.79 -7.62 -10.62
CA PRO A 5 -11.66 -8.04 -9.24
C PRO A 5 -11.30 -9.53 -9.22
N GLU A 6 -10.04 -9.83 -8.88
CA GLU A 6 -9.60 -11.19 -8.67
C GLU A 6 -10.30 -11.75 -7.43
N ILE A 7 -10.71 -13.02 -7.49
CA ILE A 7 -11.47 -13.67 -6.42
C ILE A 7 -10.72 -13.49 -5.09
N GLY A 8 -11.28 -12.69 -4.19
CA GLY A 8 -10.73 -12.42 -2.86
C GLY A 8 -10.08 -11.05 -2.66
N LEU A 9 -9.82 -10.25 -3.70
CA LEU A 9 -9.35 -8.87 -3.55
C LEU A 9 -10.51 -7.93 -3.20
N GLN A 10 -10.40 -7.22 -2.07
CA GLN A 10 -11.27 -6.12 -1.69
C GLN A 10 -10.62 -4.77 -2.06
N TRP A 11 -11.07 -4.14 -3.14
CA TRP A 11 -10.51 -2.88 -3.63
C TRP A 11 -11.53 -1.74 -3.42
N ASP A 12 -11.11 -0.66 -2.77
CA ASP A 12 -11.90 0.56 -2.69
C ASP A 12 -11.89 1.28 -4.06
N PRO A 13 -13.06 1.48 -4.71
CA PRO A 13 -13.12 2.07 -6.05
C PRO A 13 -12.56 3.50 -6.11
N ARG A 14 -12.50 4.24 -4.99
CA ARG A 14 -11.89 5.58 -4.95
C ARG A 14 -10.40 5.55 -5.29
N LEU A 15 -9.74 4.41 -5.12
CA LEU A 15 -8.34 4.22 -5.51
C LEU A 15 -8.15 4.35 -7.02
N ASP A 16 -9.12 3.89 -7.83
CA ASP A 16 -9.07 4.02 -9.29
C ASP A 16 -9.19 5.49 -9.72
N ASP A 17 -10.03 6.26 -9.03
CA ASP A 17 -10.19 7.70 -9.26
C ASP A 17 -8.90 8.46 -8.99
N LEU A 18 -8.16 8.06 -7.96
CA LEU A 18 -6.84 8.60 -7.60
C LEU A 18 -5.71 8.11 -8.53
N GLY A 19 -5.95 7.09 -9.35
CA GLY A 19 -4.93 6.47 -10.21
C GLY A 19 -3.98 5.53 -9.47
N VAL A 20 -4.38 5.06 -8.28
CA VAL A 20 -3.66 4.00 -7.58
C VAL A 20 -3.81 2.71 -8.37
N ARG A 21 -2.72 1.95 -8.47
CA ARG A 21 -2.63 0.74 -9.31
C ARG A 21 -2.02 -0.40 -8.52
N LEU A 22 -2.49 -1.60 -8.82
CA LEU A 22 -1.92 -2.85 -8.32
C LEU A 22 -1.11 -3.52 -9.43
N THR A 23 0.16 -3.82 -9.16
CA THR A 23 0.99 -4.70 -9.96
C THR A 23 1.15 -6.02 -9.23
N ARG A 24 0.64 -7.11 -9.81
CA ARG A 24 0.81 -8.46 -9.26
C ARG A 24 2.23 -8.97 -9.53
N THR A 25 2.78 -9.75 -8.60
CA THR A 25 3.98 -10.52 -8.86
C THR A 25 3.65 -11.89 -9.46
N ASP A 26 4.51 -12.47 -10.30
CA ASP A 26 4.33 -13.85 -10.78
C ASP A 26 5.08 -14.87 -9.91
N ALA A 27 5.82 -14.39 -8.90
CA ALA A 27 6.59 -15.23 -8.00
C ALA A 27 5.71 -15.94 -6.96
N ALA A 28 6.22 -17.06 -6.48
CA ALA A 28 5.62 -17.92 -5.46
C ALA A 28 6.76 -18.52 -4.60
N PRO A 29 6.70 -18.45 -3.25
CA PRO A 29 5.68 -17.77 -2.45
C PRO A 29 5.77 -16.23 -2.56
N ALA A 30 4.65 -15.54 -2.32
CA ALA A 30 4.58 -14.08 -2.38
C ALA A 30 3.58 -13.46 -1.39
N TRP A 31 3.82 -12.19 -1.04
CA TRP A 31 2.87 -11.34 -0.32
C TRP A 31 1.85 -10.75 -1.29
N ARG A 32 0.64 -11.31 -1.29
CA ARG A 32 -0.45 -10.91 -2.18
C ARG A 32 -1.33 -9.86 -1.54
N LEU A 33 -1.68 -8.81 -2.27
CA LEU A 33 -2.65 -7.83 -1.78
C LEU A 33 -4.04 -8.48 -1.74
N MET A 34 -4.66 -8.47 -0.56
CA MET A 34 -6.02 -8.96 -0.31
C MET A 34 -7.03 -7.83 -0.13
N ARG A 35 -6.58 -6.68 0.39
CA ARG A 35 -7.43 -5.50 0.55
C ARG A 35 -6.64 -4.21 0.36
N ALA A 36 -7.23 -3.24 -0.32
CA ALA A 36 -6.80 -1.85 -0.26
C ALA A 36 -8.00 -0.94 -0.02
N ALA A 37 -7.87 -0.04 0.94
CA ALA A 37 -8.86 0.97 1.25
C ALA A 37 -8.22 2.36 1.28
N TYR A 38 -8.97 3.36 0.82
CA TYR A 38 -8.64 4.76 0.99
C TYR A 38 -9.44 5.30 2.17
N LEU A 39 -8.82 6.12 3.02
CA LEU A 39 -9.49 6.86 4.07
C LEU A 39 -9.39 8.33 3.71
N ASP A 40 -10.53 8.94 3.41
CA ASP A 40 -10.61 10.37 3.11
C ASP A 40 -10.33 11.22 4.37
N PRO A 41 -10.24 12.56 4.27
CA PRO A 41 -9.90 13.40 5.42
C PRO A 41 -10.82 13.25 6.63
N SER A 42 -12.10 12.92 6.42
CA SER A 42 -13.05 12.69 7.49
C SER A 42 -12.85 11.33 8.18
N GLU A 43 -12.36 10.33 7.44
CA GLU A 43 -12.09 8.97 7.92
C GLU A 43 -10.68 8.82 8.52
N ALA A 44 -9.71 9.58 8.00
CA ALA A 44 -8.30 9.47 8.36
C ALA A 44 -8.00 9.99 9.77
N GLY A 45 -8.87 10.82 10.35
CA GLY A 45 -8.68 11.35 11.71
C GLY A 45 -7.36 12.12 11.86
N GLY A 46 -6.98 12.84 10.81
CA GLY A 46 -5.77 13.67 10.74
C GLY A 46 -4.46 12.95 10.36
N ARG A 47 -4.55 11.65 10.04
CA ARG A 47 -3.38 10.84 9.64
C ARG A 47 -3.08 11.01 8.14
N HIS A 48 -1.79 11.03 7.80
CA HIS A 48 -1.27 11.01 6.42
C HIS A 48 -0.37 9.77 6.19
N HIS A 49 -0.93 8.55 6.24
CA HIS A 49 -0.13 7.32 6.35
C HIS A 49 -0.49 6.27 5.30
N VAL A 50 0.47 5.39 5.04
CA VAL A 50 0.18 4.04 4.54
C VAL A 50 0.22 3.08 5.72
N PHE A 51 -0.93 2.50 6.04
CA PHE A 51 -1.07 1.41 7.00
C PHE A 51 -0.94 0.08 6.27
N ILE A 52 -0.13 -0.81 6.81
CA ILE A 52 0.10 -2.16 6.34
C ILE A 52 -0.47 -3.15 7.37
N LYS A 53 -1.19 -4.14 6.87
CA LYS A 53 -1.53 -5.37 7.60
C LYS A 53 -0.92 -6.55 6.86
N ALA A 54 -0.18 -7.39 7.57
CA ALA A 54 0.38 -8.61 7.05
C ALA A 54 -0.29 -9.81 7.72
N GLU A 55 -0.74 -10.74 6.88
CA GLU A 55 -1.38 -11.99 7.27
C GLU A 55 -0.60 -13.19 6.73
N ASP A 56 -0.49 -14.27 7.49
CA ASP A 56 0.00 -15.55 6.98
C ASP A 56 -1.03 -16.23 6.05
N ALA A 57 -0.70 -17.41 5.53
CA ALA A 57 -1.57 -18.12 4.59
C ALA A 57 -2.97 -18.42 5.13
N ASP A 58 -3.12 -18.56 6.44
CA ASP A 58 -4.38 -18.85 7.13
C ASP A 58 -5.18 -17.58 7.47
N GLY A 59 -4.60 -16.39 7.22
CA GLY A 59 -5.20 -15.11 7.56
C GLY A 59 -4.88 -14.62 8.98
N ALA A 60 -3.97 -15.28 9.70
CA ALA A 60 -3.54 -14.85 11.03
C ALA A 60 -2.45 -13.76 10.92
N PRO A 61 -2.32 -12.87 11.92
CA PRO A 61 -1.30 -11.81 11.90
C PRO A 61 0.12 -12.32 11.70
N ALA A 62 0.86 -11.72 10.77
CA ALA A 62 2.25 -12.04 10.49
C ALA A 62 3.20 -10.94 11.01
N PRO A 63 3.87 -11.15 12.16
CA PRO A 63 4.80 -10.18 12.72
C PRO A 63 6.17 -10.22 12.03
N GLY A 64 6.92 -9.11 12.14
CA GLY A 64 8.31 -9.02 11.68
C GLY A 64 8.47 -8.95 10.16
N VAL A 65 7.39 -8.73 9.42
CA VAL A 65 7.43 -8.61 7.95
C VAL A 65 7.79 -7.17 7.61
N ARG A 66 8.85 -7.00 6.81
CA ARG A 66 9.31 -5.68 6.36
C ARG A 66 8.63 -5.30 5.05
N PHE A 67 8.03 -4.13 5.03
CA PHE A 67 7.48 -3.50 3.84
C PHE A 67 8.24 -2.22 3.53
N VAL A 68 8.42 -1.95 2.24
CA VAL A 68 8.89 -0.66 1.75
C VAL A 68 7.67 0.21 1.48
N VAL A 69 7.70 1.46 1.95
CA VAL A 69 6.78 2.54 1.57
C VAL A 69 7.65 3.70 1.11
N ASP A 70 7.70 3.90 -0.19
CA ASP A 70 8.68 4.78 -0.81
C ASP A 70 8.08 5.45 -2.05
N TRP A 71 8.83 6.31 -2.76
CA TRP A 71 8.33 7.03 -3.92
C TRP A 71 9.19 6.86 -5.18
N VAL A 72 8.52 6.91 -6.32
CA VAL A 72 9.18 6.92 -7.64
C VAL A 72 9.98 8.21 -7.79
N GLY A 73 11.24 8.09 -8.24
CA GLY A 73 12.12 9.24 -8.43
C GLY A 73 12.87 9.68 -7.17
N ARG A 74 12.81 8.90 -6.08
CA ARG A 74 13.67 9.09 -4.90
C ARG A 74 15.15 9.18 -5.32
N ARG A 75 15.90 10.07 -4.68
CA ARG A 75 17.32 10.23 -4.99
C ARG A 75 18.12 9.01 -4.51
N PRO A 76 19.20 8.62 -5.21
CA PRO A 76 20.00 7.46 -4.82
C PRO A 76 20.65 7.55 -3.43
N ASP A 77 20.87 8.76 -2.91
CA ASP A 77 21.47 9.04 -1.60
C ASP A 77 20.45 9.11 -0.45
N GLU A 78 19.15 9.07 -0.76
CA GLU A 78 18.09 8.99 0.24
C GLU A 78 17.88 7.54 0.67
N ASN A 79 17.45 7.32 1.92
CA ASN A 79 17.03 6.00 2.35
C ASN A 79 15.57 5.76 1.96
N PRO A 80 15.21 4.58 1.41
CA PRO A 80 13.82 4.20 1.23
C PRO A 80 13.10 4.14 2.58
N GLY A 81 11.81 4.46 2.58
CA GLY A 81 10.96 4.29 3.75
C GLY A 81 10.64 2.82 4.00
N TYR A 82 10.74 2.39 5.26
CA TYR A 82 10.41 1.03 5.67
C TYR A 82 9.50 1.04 6.88
N THR A 83 8.64 0.03 6.96
CA THR A 83 7.90 -0.33 8.17
C THR A 83 8.03 -1.83 8.42
N VAL A 84 7.95 -2.23 9.69
CA VAL A 84 8.02 -3.63 10.12
C VAL A 84 6.78 -3.93 10.93
N THR A 85 6.07 -5.00 10.57
CA THR A 85 4.83 -5.35 11.26
C THR A 85 5.05 -5.80 12.70
N ASN A 86 4.20 -5.34 13.61
CA ASN A 86 4.21 -5.69 15.02
C ASN A 86 3.57 -7.06 15.28
N ALA A 87 3.35 -7.42 16.55
CA ALA A 87 2.73 -8.69 16.96
C ALA A 87 1.30 -8.91 16.40
N GLN A 88 0.61 -7.84 16.03
CA GLN A 88 -0.72 -7.84 15.43
C GLN A 88 -0.65 -7.81 13.89
N GLY A 89 0.54 -7.98 13.31
CA GLY A 89 0.73 -7.92 11.86
C GLY A 89 0.57 -6.52 11.30
N GLU A 90 0.59 -5.48 12.13
CA GLU A 90 0.34 -4.10 11.73
C GLU A 90 1.64 -3.29 11.67
N GLY A 91 1.80 -2.47 10.64
CA GLY A 91 2.85 -1.47 10.54
C GLY A 91 2.32 -0.24 9.82
N ASP A 92 2.97 0.90 10.00
CA ASP A 92 2.59 2.13 9.32
C ASP A 92 3.81 2.93 8.90
N TYR A 93 3.60 3.82 7.94
CA TYR A 93 4.60 4.77 7.50
C TYR A 93 3.94 6.10 7.10
N PRO A 94 4.38 7.25 7.65
CA PRO A 94 3.84 8.55 7.27
C PRO A 94 4.31 8.95 5.87
N ILE A 95 3.44 9.61 5.12
CA ILE A 95 3.71 10.11 3.76
C ILE A 95 3.44 11.61 3.70
N PHE A 96 4.31 12.35 3.01
CA PHE A 96 4.24 13.83 2.93
C PHE A 96 4.15 14.34 1.49
N ILE A 97 3.94 13.43 0.53
CA ILE A 97 4.04 13.74 -0.89
C ILE A 97 2.64 14.08 -1.42
N GLY A 98 2.46 15.33 -1.81
CA GLY A 98 1.26 15.80 -2.49
C GLY A 98 1.06 15.15 -3.86
N MET A 99 -0.19 15.01 -4.27
CA MET A 99 -0.56 14.63 -5.63
C MET A 99 -1.79 15.41 -6.12
N ASP A 100 -1.91 15.50 -7.44
CA ASP A 100 -3.09 16.03 -8.13
C ASP A 100 -4.01 14.87 -8.54
N PRO A 101 -5.21 14.74 -7.94
CA PRO A 101 -6.14 13.66 -8.27
C PRO A 101 -6.67 13.73 -9.70
N ALA A 102 -6.79 14.91 -10.31
CA ALA A 102 -7.21 15.02 -11.70
C ALA A 102 -6.13 14.50 -12.66
N ALA A 103 -4.86 14.71 -12.31
CA ALA A 103 -3.72 14.21 -13.08
C ALA A 103 -3.33 12.75 -12.74
N ARG A 104 -3.87 12.17 -11.65
CA ARG A 104 -3.58 10.79 -11.21
C ARG A 104 -2.08 10.51 -11.07
N ASN A 105 -1.36 11.48 -10.50
CA ASN A 105 0.10 11.53 -10.53
C ASN A 105 0.78 11.20 -9.20
N GLY A 106 0.11 10.46 -8.32
CA GLY A 106 0.73 9.96 -7.10
C GLY A 106 1.98 9.12 -7.42
N ILE A 107 3.01 9.26 -6.59
CA ILE A 107 4.31 8.60 -6.79
C ILE A 107 4.69 7.66 -5.65
N VAL A 108 3.91 7.63 -4.57
CA VAL A 108 4.14 6.73 -3.44
C VAL A 108 3.70 5.32 -3.82
N PHE A 109 4.48 4.34 -3.37
CA PHE A 109 4.19 2.92 -3.52
C PHE A 109 4.45 2.14 -2.24
N ALA A 110 3.84 0.96 -2.14
CA ALA A 110 4.12 -0.02 -1.08
C ALA A 110 4.27 -1.44 -1.64
N THR A 111 5.23 -2.20 -1.10
CA THR A 111 5.42 -3.64 -1.39
C THR A 111 6.26 -4.32 -0.30
N SER A 112 6.33 -5.64 -0.27
CA SER A 112 7.22 -6.37 0.66
C SER A 112 8.69 -6.11 0.30
N ALA A 113 9.54 -5.87 1.31
CA ALA A 113 10.92 -5.46 1.09
C ALA A 113 11.87 -6.65 0.82
N ASP A 114 11.67 -7.76 1.53
CA ASP A 114 12.62 -8.88 1.57
C ASP A 114 12.17 -10.13 0.82
N GLN A 115 10.91 -10.14 0.40
CA GLN A 115 10.26 -11.27 -0.26
C GLN A 115 9.47 -10.75 -1.46
N PRO A 116 9.19 -11.60 -2.46
CA PRO A 116 8.28 -11.23 -3.53
C PRO A 116 6.93 -10.83 -2.97
N GLY A 117 6.31 -9.84 -3.58
CA GLY A 117 4.99 -9.39 -3.23
C GLY A 117 4.41 -8.53 -4.31
N ASP A 118 3.09 -8.36 -4.25
CA ASP A 118 2.43 -7.39 -5.07
C ASP A 118 2.86 -5.98 -4.67
N ARG A 119 2.68 -5.06 -5.61
CA ARG A 119 3.08 -3.67 -5.46
C ARG A 119 1.88 -2.77 -5.71
N VAL A 120 1.61 -1.88 -4.76
CA VAL A 120 0.59 -0.84 -4.88
C VAL A 120 1.29 0.47 -5.18
N ASP A 121 1.03 1.07 -6.33
CA ASP A 121 1.64 2.31 -6.82
C ASP A 121 0.60 3.42 -6.94
N GLY A 122 1.04 4.68 -7.04
CA GLY A 122 0.16 5.80 -7.37
C GLY A 122 -0.46 6.50 -6.17
N MET A 123 -0.02 6.18 -4.95
CA MET A 123 -0.49 6.84 -3.73
C MET A 123 0.16 8.23 -3.56
N GLY A 124 -0.43 9.04 -2.69
CA GLY A 124 0.03 10.39 -2.35
C GLY A 124 -1.02 11.09 -1.48
N LEU A 125 -0.86 12.39 -1.25
CA LEU A 125 -1.82 13.24 -0.56
C LEU A 125 -2.62 14.06 -1.59
N PRO A 126 -3.85 13.64 -1.96
CA PRO A 126 -4.69 14.36 -2.92
C PRO A 126 -4.93 15.78 -2.42
N ASN A 127 -4.61 16.78 -3.24
CA ASN A 127 -4.73 18.21 -2.87
C ASN A 127 -3.98 18.59 -1.57
N ASN A 128 -2.97 17.80 -1.18
CA ASN A 128 -2.26 17.91 0.10
C ASN A 128 -3.13 17.71 1.35
N GLU A 129 -4.26 17.01 1.23
CA GLU A 129 -5.11 16.69 2.38
C GLU A 129 -4.57 15.51 3.21
N GLN A 130 -4.99 15.43 4.46
CA GLN A 130 -4.60 14.36 5.38
C GLN A 130 -5.45 13.11 5.11
N VAL A 131 -4.89 12.17 4.38
CA VAL A 131 -5.57 10.94 3.94
C VAL A 131 -4.76 9.71 4.35
N ALA A 132 -5.38 8.54 4.39
CA ALA A 132 -4.62 7.31 4.62
C ALA A 132 -4.97 6.20 3.64
N PHE A 133 -4.02 5.30 3.44
CA PHE A 133 -4.21 4.07 2.68
C PHE A 133 -4.06 2.89 3.64
N VAL A 134 -4.96 1.92 3.57
CA VAL A 134 -4.90 0.70 4.39
C VAL A 134 -4.76 -0.49 3.46
N LEU A 135 -3.60 -1.14 3.50
CA LEU A 135 -3.25 -2.24 2.62
C LEU A 135 -3.09 -3.52 3.45
N THR A 136 -3.87 -4.55 3.12
CA THR A 136 -3.71 -5.89 3.71
C THR A 136 -3.05 -6.81 2.70
N PHE A 137 -1.89 -7.33 3.07
CA PHE A 137 -1.16 -8.35 2.34
C PHE A 137 -1.28 -9.68 3.04
N ARG A 138 -1.43 -10.76 2.28
CA ARG A 138 -1.43 -12.13 2.78
C ARG A 138 -0.35 -12.93 2.08
N ARG A 139 0.40 -13.71 2.84
CA ARG A 139 1.33 -14.69 2.26
C ARG A 139 0.55 -15.76 1.51
N GLN A 140 0.92 -16.01 0.26
CA GLN A 140 0.44 -17.12 -0.55
C GLN A 140 1.62 -17.93 -1.06
N ASP A 141 1.44 -19.25 -1.09
CA ASP A 141 2.45 -20.20 -1.57
C ASP A 141 2.45 -20.35 -3.10
#